data_AF-H3NQG0-F1
#
_entry.id   AF-H3NQG0-F1
#
_cell.length_a   1.000
_cell.length_b   1.000
_cell.length_c   1.000
_cell.angle_alpha   90.00
_cell.angle_beta   90.00
_cell.angle_gamma   90.00
#
_symmetry.space_group_name_H-M   'P 1'
#
loop_
_entity.id
_entity.type
_entity.pdbx_description
1 polymer ?
#
loop_
_entity_poly.entity_id
_entity_poly.type
_entity_poly.pdbx_seq_one_letter_code
_entity_poly.pdbx_strand_id
1 'polypeptide(L)'
;MNVSGLLKENGKVTGVFVEKDGKTINFKADKIILATSGFGANKEMIKKYTPSIEKGVPNVAPGATGDGILWGIELGADTAAMNAYQGYAPISYKTHKSLGSAFLDNGGILINKEGNRFIGEYTGYSPLATAIVNQTDSSAFMIWDENIQNLNIKTLKALEEGELIEANTIEELANKLSVDVNNLKKEYENYLEGIKKGEDYLNRTKLPKSFEAPFYAVKVTGDYRHTQGGLVINPETSQVLDKGGKVIENLYAAGGVTEGFSSNGSNAYMAGNGLLQAFVYGNIAGYHSADNLASKVETNIFTEQRNDLLEISNTRNIKVSDQKYKDGKYKTTSKGHGGDIEVEVVIKEGKINDVKILNHSETEGISNPAIKEIPEIIVESNSAEVDSIGGATVTSNGIISAVKEALEKAK
;
A
#
# COMPACT_ATOMS: atom_id res chain seq x y z
N MET A 1 -20.21 -3.77 -18.08
CA MET A 1 -19.77 -5.15 -17.78
C MET A 1 -19.17 -5.09 -16.39
N ASN A 2 -19.80 -5.72 -15.41
CA ASN A 2 -19.40 -5.62 -14.00
C ASN A 2 -19.20 -7.03 -13.44
N VAL A 3 -18.09 -7.28 -12.74
CA VAL A 3 -17.90 -8.55 -12.02
C VAL A 3 -18.87 -8.57 -10.82
N SER A 4 -19.62 -9.65 -10.65
CA SER A 4 -20.66 -9.80 -9.62
C SER A 4 -20.36 -10.89 -8.59
N GLY A 5 -19.33 -11.72 -8.82
CA GLY A 5 -18.94 -12.77 -7.88
C GLY A 5 -17.82 -13.66 -8.37
N LEU A 6 -17.44 -14.62 -7.52
CA LEU A 6 -16.42 -15.63 -7.81
C LEU A 6 -17.07 -16.97 -8.17
N LEU A 7 -16.57 -17.62 -9.22
CA LEU A 7 -16.95 -18.99 -9.58
C LEU A 7 -16.14 -19.97 -8.73
N LYS A 8 -16.84 -20.93 -8.13
CA LYS A 8 -16.23 -21.99 -7.31
C LYS A 8 -16.62 -23.37 -7.83
N GLU A 9 -15.63 -24.19 -8.14
CA GLU A 9 -15.80 -25.59 -8.56
C GLU A 9 -14.87 -26.47 -7.71
N ASN A 10 -15.41 -27.54 -7.09
CA ASN A 10 -14.64 -28.49 -6.27
C ASN A 10 -13.76 -27.84 -5.18
N GLY A 11 -14.25 -26.77 -4.55
CA GLY A 11 -13.52 -26.07 -3.49
C GLY A 11 -12.53 -25.01 -3.99
N LYS A 12 -12.32 -24.88 -5.29
CA LYS A 12 -11.33 -23.95 -5.90
C LYS A 12 -12.01 -22.79 -6.59
N VAL A 13 -11.37 -21.63 -6.59
CA VAL A 13 -11.82 -20.50 -7.43
C VAL A 13 -11.40 -20.79 -8.88
N THR A 14 -12.36 -20.77 -9.80
CA THR A 14 -12.14 -21.14 -11.22
C THR A 14 -12.60 -20.05 -12.20
N GLY A 15 -12.99 -18.88 -11.70
CA GLY A 15 -13.33 -17.74 -12.52
C GLY A 15 -14.20 -16.70 -11.81
N VAL A 16 -14.91 -15.91 -12.59
CA VAL A 16 -15.80 -14.83 -12.13
C VAL A 16 -17.15 -14.85 -12.83
N PHE A 17 -18.19 -14.44 -12.11
CA PHE A 17 -19.48 -14.04 -12.67
C PHE A 17 -19.41 -12.60 -13.15
N VAL A 18 -19.93 -12.33 -14.35
CA VAL A 18 -19.93 -11.00 -14.96
C VAL A 18 -21.32 -10.64 -15.46
N GLU A 19 -21.86 -9.53 -14.98
CA GLU A 19 -23.10 -8.96 -15.46
C GLU A 19 -22.85 -8.06 -16.66
N LYS A 20 -23.51 -8.37 -17.78
CA LYS A 20 -23.51 -7.57 -19.00
C LYS A 20 -24.87 -7.65 -19.69
N ASP A 21 -25.46 -6.48 -19.96
CA ASP A 21 -26.73 -6.34 -20.69
C ASP A 21 -27.88 -7.17 -20.08
N GLY A 22 -27.94 -7.22 -18.74
CA GLY A 22 -28.96 -7.97 -17.99
C GLY A 22 -28.77 -9.48 -17.98
N LYS A 23 -27.61 -9.98 -18.41
CA LYS A 23 -27.23 -11.40 -18.41
C LYS A 23 -25.97 -11.63 -17.59
N THR A 24 -25.98 -12.74 -16.84
CA THR A 24 -24.79 -13.27 -16.18
C THR A 24 -23.98 -14.12 -17.15
N ILE A 25 -22.68 -13.81 -17.26
CA ILE A 25 -21.69 -14.52 -18.09
C ILE A 25 -20.61 -15.06 -17.17
N ASN A 26 -20.22 -16.33 -17.37
CA ASN A 26 -19.14 -16.95 -16.63
C ASN A 26 -17.83 -16.81 -17.40
N PHE A 27 -16.82 -16.18 -16.79
CA PHE A 27 -15.46 -16.16 -17.31
C PHE A 27 -14.60 -17.09 -16.47
N LYS A 28 -14.09 -18.17 -17.08
CA LYS A 28 -13.17 -19.10 -16.42
C LYS A 28 -11.74 -18.56 -16.47
N ALA A 29 -11.03 -18.71 -15.36
CA ALA A 29 -9.62 -18.37 -15.23
C ALA A 29 -8.95 -19.25 -14.18
N ASP A 30 -7.71 -19.64 -14.43
CA ASP A 30 -6.93 -20.46 -13.50
C ASP A 30 -6.42 -19.67 -12.29
N LYS A 31 -6.33 -18.34 -12.42
CA LYS A 31 -5.87 -17.42 -11.37
C LYS A 31 -6.74 -16.17 -11.38
N ILE A 32 -7.20 -15.78 -10.20
CA ILE A 32 -8.08 -14.63 -10.02
C ILE A 32 -7.39 -13.66 -9.05
N ILE A 33 -7.19 -12.42 -9.49
CA ILE A 33 -6.64 -11.34 -8.66
C ILE A 33 -7.76 -10.35 -8.34
N LEU A 34 -8.07 -10.20 -7.05
CA LEU A 34 -8.94 -9.15 -6.55
C LEU A 34 -8.12 -7.86 -6.41
N ALA A 35 -8.45 -6.85 -7.19
CA ALA A 35 -7.88 -5.50 -7.10
C ALA A 35 -9.00 -4.45 -7.00
N THR A 36 -10.01 -4.75 -6.17
CA THR A 36 -11.32 -4.08 -6.19
C THR A 36 -11.43 -2.91 -5.21
N SER A 37 -10.32 -2.37 -4.72
CA SER A 37 -10.29 -1.36 -3.64
C SER A 37 -10.99 -1.85 -2.36
N GLY A 38 -11.16 -0.93 -1.40
CA GLY A 38 -11.79 -1.20 -0.11
C GLY A 38 -13.30 -1.02 -0.10
N PHE A 39 -13.85 -0.69 1.07
CA PHE A 39 -15.30 -0.61 1.32
C PHE A 39 -15.79 0.79 1.71
N GLY A 40 -14.99 1.82 1.44
CA GLY A 40 -15.29 3.21 1.81
C GLY A 40 -16.65 3.75 1.34
N ALA A 41 -17.15 3.30 0.19
CA ALA A 41 -18.44 3.74 -0.35
C ALA A 41 -19.63 2.93 0.21
N ASN A 42 -19.38 1.86 0.96
CA ASN A 42 -20.41 0.97 1.50
C ASN A 42 -20.79 1.40 2.92
N LYS A 43 -21.91 2.13 3.04
CA LYS A 43 -22.41 2.66 4.33
C LYS A 43 -22.64 1.58 5.38
N GLU A 44 -23.12 0.40 4.99
CA GLU A 44 -23.36 -0.70 5.94
C GLU A 44 -22.05 -1.26 6.48
N MET A 45 -21.03 -1.40 5.63
CA MET A 45 -19.69 -1.81 6.08
C MET A 45 -19.02 -0.72 6.91
N ILE A 46 -19.14 0.56 6.55
CA ILE A 46 -18.64 1.68 7.35
C ILE A 46 -19.28 1.68 8.75
N LYS A 47 -20.60 1.54 8.84
CA LYS A 47 -21.31 1.46 10.12
C LYS A 47 -20.88 0.26 10.95
N LYS A 48 -20.68 -0.90 10.31
CA LYS A 48 -20.29 -2.14 10.98
C LYS A 48 -18.86 -2.13 11.48
N TYR A 49 -17.91 -1.70 10.64
CA TYR A 49 -16.48 -1.87 10.90
C TYR A 49 -15.79 -0.60 11.36
N THR A 50 -16.24 0.58 10.93
CA THR A 50 -15.63 1.88 11.24
C THR A 50 -16.65 2.86 11.84
N PRO A 51 -17.40 2.49 12.91
CA PRO A 51 -18.47 3.33 13.44
C PRO A 51 -17.99 4.71 13.92
N SER A 52 -16.72 4.83 14.31
CA SER A 52 -16.13 6.09 14.77
C SER A 52 -16.06 7.19 13.72
N ILE A 53 -16.20 6.85 12.43
CA ILE A 53 -16.20 7.82 11.32
C ILE A 53 -17.48 7.77 10.48
N GLU A 54 -18.52 7.07 10.95
CA GLU A 54 -19.80 6.90 10.23
C GLU A 54 -20.42 8.24 9.79
N LYS A 55 -20.32 9.26 10.65
CA LYS A 55 -20.84 10.62 10.40
C LYS A 55 -19.90 11.50 9.57
N GLY A 56 -18.73 10.99 9.20
CA GLY A 56 -17.75 11.71 8.41
C GLY A 56 -18.20 11.85 6.96
N VAL A 57 -17.66 12.86 6.26
CA VAL A 57 -17.94 13.05 4.84
C VAL A 57 -17.25 11.93 4.03
N PRO A 58 -17.96 11.15 3.21
CA PRO A 58 -17.31 10.17 2.34
C PRO A 58 -16.55 10.89 1.22
N ASN A 59 -15.23 10.72 1.19
CA ASN A 59 -14.36 11.22 0.12
C ASN A 59 -13.59 10.05 -0.52
N VAL A 60 -14.37 9.11 -1.05
CA VAL A 60 -13.94 7.78 -1.48
C VAL A 60 -14.30 7.58 -2.96
N ALA A 61 -13.61 6.64 -3.62
CA ALA A 61 -14.03 6.23 -4.96
C ALA A 61 -15.45 5.61 -4.92
N PRO A 62 -16.37 5.99 -5.82
CA PRO A 62 -17.75 5.47 -5.80
C PRO A 62 -17.86 3.94 -5.90
N GLY A 63 -16.88 3.29 -6.53
CA GLY A 63 -16.81 1.83 -6.68
C GLY A 63 -16.11 1.11 -5.52
N ALA A 64 -15.68 1.80 -4.45
CA ALA A 64 -15.08 1.16 -3.28
C ALA A 64 -16.17 0.58 -2.36
N THR A 65 -16.95 -0.36 -2.87
CA THR A 65 -18.14 -0.95 -2.22
C THR A 65 -17.83 -2.19 -1.38
N GLY A 66 -16.58 -2.67 -1.40
CA GLY A 66 -16.14 -3.83 -0.63
C GLY A 66 -16.48 -5.18 -1.25
N ASP A 67 -16.92 -5.23 -2.50
CA ASP A 67 -17.42 -6.46 -3.14
C ASP A 67 -16.40 -7.61 -3.09
N GLY A 68 -15.14 -7.34 -3.43
CA GLY A 68 -14.07 -8.34 -3.35
C GLY A 68 -13.81 -8.85 -1.93
N ILE A 69 -13.96 -8.00 -0.92
CA ILE A 69 -13.83 -8.40 0.50
C ILE A 69 -14.99 -9.33 0.86
N LEU A 70 -16.22 -8.98 0.48
CA LEU A 70 -17.41 -9.78 0.75
C LEU A 70 -17.34 -11.15 0.08
N TRP A 71 -16.89 -11.22 -1.18
CA TRP A 71 -16.69 -12.49 -1.88
C TRP A 71 -15.62 -13.35 -1.19
N GLY A 72 -14.52 -12.74 -0.73
CA GLY A 72 -13.51 -13.46 0.05
C GLY A 72 -14.06 -14.02 1.36
N ILE A 73 -14.82 -13.22 2.12
CA ILE A 73 -15.47 -13.66 3.37
C ILE A 73 -16.40 -14.85 3.12
N GLU A 74 -17.20 -14.82 2.05
CA GLU A 74 -18.08 -15.93 1.66
C GLU A 74 -17.31 -17.22 1.37
N LEU A 75 -16.08 -17.11 0.84
CA LEU A 75 -15.18 -18.23 0.61
C LEU A 75 -14.46 -18.72 1.88
N GLY A 76 -14.62 -18.03 3.02
CA GLY A 76 -13.94 -18.36 4.27
C GLY A 76 -12.60 -17.65 4.47
N ALA A 77 -12.28 -16.64 3.65
CA ALA A 77 -11.10 -15.81 3.83
C ALA A 77 -11.07 -15.16 5.22
N ASP A 78 -9.87 -14.99 5.76
CA ASP A 78 -9.67 -14.16 6.93
C ASP A 78 -9.64 -12.68 6.56
N THR A 79 -9.95 -11.84 7.53
CA THR A 79 -9.93 -10.39 7.38
C THR A 79 -9.28 -9.73 8.59
N ALA A 80 -8.52 -8.68 8.35
CA ALA A 80 -7.82 -7.96 9.40
C ALA A 80 -7.85 -6.45 9.17
N ALA A 81 -7.55 -5.72 10.26
CA ALA A 81 -7.59 -4.25 10.31
C ALA A 81 -8.91 -3.62 9.81
N MET A 82 -10.03 -4.35 9.86
CA MET A 82 -11.32 -3.89 9.30
C MET A 82 -11.80 -2.55 9.87
N ASN A 83 -11.36 -2.16 11.05
CA ASN A 83 -11.70 -0.87 11.65
C ASN A 83 -10.73 0.26 11.29
N ALA A 84 -9.69 0.00 10.51
CA ALA A 84 -8.66 0.96 10.15
C ALA A 84 -9.03 1.74 8.88
N TYR A 85 -8.74 3.04 8.89
CA TYR A 85 -9.08 3.94 7.79
C TYR A 85 -8.19 5.19 7.79
N GLN A 86 -8.18 5.87 6.66
CA GLN A 86 -7.67 7.22 6.50
C GLN A 86 -8.78 8.22 6.76
N GLY A 87 -8.72 8.93 7.88
CA GLY A 87 -9.46 10.18 8.07
C GLY A 87 -8.70 11.36 7.45
N TYR A 88 -9.38 12.47 7.21
CA TYR A 88 -8.72 13.74 6.93
C TYR A 88 -9.49 14.93 7.48
N ALA A 89 -8.78 15.78 8.22
CA ALA A 89 -9.25 17.05 8.72
C ALA A 89 -8.08 18.02 8.89
N PRO A 90 -8.34 19.34 8.91
CA PRO A 90 -9.66 19.97 8.77
C PRO A 90 -10.10 20.14 7.31
N ILE A 91 -11.41 19.96 7.07
CA ILE A 91 -12.09 20.36 5.83
C ILE A 91 -13.20 21.36 6.16
N SER A 92 -13.54 22.24 5.21
CA SER A 92 -14.68 23.16 5.36
C SER A 92 -15.98 22.38 5.59
N TYR A 93 -16.77 22.81 6.58
CA TYR A 93 -18.07 22.18 6.85
C TYR A 93 -19.06 22.35 5.69
N LYS A 94 -18.97 23.44 4.92
CA LYS A 94 -19.92 23.78 3.87
C LYS A 94 -19.49 23.28 2.49
N THR A 95 -18.21 23.46 2.14
CA THR A 95 -17.71 23.07 0.81
C THR A 95 -17.02 21.71 0.78
N HIS A 96 -16.70 21.14 1.94
CA HIS A 96 -15.90 19.91 2.09
C HIS A 96 -14.51 19.99 1.44
N LYS A 97 -14.04 21.19 1.07
CA LYS A 97 -12.68 21.40 0.56
C LYS A 97 -11.68 21.31 1.72
N SER A 98 -10.51 20.74 1.44
CA SER A 98 -9.39 20.71 2.39
C SER A 98 -8.93 22.13 2.73
N LEU A 99 -8.72 22.38 4.03
CA LEU A 99 -8.15 23.62 4.54
C LEU A 99 -6.65 23.47 4.89
N GLY A 100 -6.14 22.23 4.83
CA GLY A 100 -4.80 21.89 5.29
C GLY A 100 -4.63 22.01 6.81
N SER A 101 -3.55 21.42 7.34
CA SER A 101 -3.24 21.47 8.77
C SER A 101 -2.49 22.73 9.19
N ALA A 102 -2.08 23.59 8.25
CA ALA A 102 -1.13 24.68 8.51
C ALA A 102 -1.57 25.63 9.63
N PHE A 103 -2.86 25.97 9.73
CA PHE A 103 -3.35 26.82 10.82
C PHE A 103 -3.18 26.13 12.18
N LEU A 104 -3.59 24.87 12.27
CA LEU A 104 -3.43 24.05 13.47
C LEU A 104 -1.96 23.82 13.80
N ASP A 105 -1.11 23.54 12.81
CA ASP A 105 0.32 23.30 13.00
C ASP A 105 1.08 24.54 13.51
N ASN A 106 0.50 25.74 13.42
CA ASN A 106 1.16 27.00 13.75
C ASN A 106 0.51 27.79 14.90
N GLY A 107 -0.42 27.19 15.64
CA GLY A 107 -0.99 27.79 16.85
C GLY A 107 -2.51 27.84 16.88
N GLY A 108 -3.17 27.50 15.76
CA GLY A 108 -4.62 27.45 15.72
C GLY A 108 -5.17 26.34 16.61
N ILE A 109 -6.34 26.56 17.19
CA ILE A 109 -7.01 25.65 18.12
C ILE A 109 -8.35 25.16 17.55
N LEU A 110 -8.85 24.05 18.08
CA LEU A 110 -10.17 23.51 17.74
C LEU A 110 -11.13 23.66 18.92
N ILE A 111 -12.29 24.26 18.67
CA ILE A 111 -13.35 24.47 19.66
C ILE A 111 -14.62 23.74 19.21
N ASN A 112 -15.24 22.96 20.10
CA ASN A 112 -16.52 22.32 19.83
C ASN A 112 -17.72 23.28 20.01
N LYS A 113 -18.94 22.80 19.77
CA LYS A 113 -20.17 23.61 19.86
C LYS A 113 -20.40 24.16 21.27
N GLU A 114 -19.88 23.46 22.28
CA GLU A 114 -19.97 23.81 23.69
C GLU A 114 -18.91 24.83 24.12
N GLY A 115 -17.99 25.25 23.24
CA GLY A 115 -16.97 26.24 23.55
C GLY A 115 -15.69 25.66 24.17
N ASN A 116 -15.48 24.34 24.13
CA ASN A 116 -14.33 23.68 24.74
C ASN A 116 -13.34 23.16 23.68
N ARG A 117 -12.03 23.14 24.00
CA ARG A 117 -11.07 22.32 23.25
C ARG A 117 -11.25 20.85 23.65
N PHE A 118 -10.95 19.95 22.72
CA PHE A 118 -11.25 18.52 22.87
C PHE A 118 -10.18 17.58 22.34
N ILE A 119 -9.15 18.11 21.67
CA ILE A 119 -8.03 17.33 21.14
C ILE A 119 -6.76 18.18 21.05
N GLY A 120 -5.60 17.56 21.28
CA GLY A 120 -4.32 18.19 20.95
C GLY A 120 -4.19 18.34 19.44
N GLU A 121 -4.14 19.57 18.94
CA GLU A 121 -4.30 19.87 17.51
C GLU A 121 -3.10 19.44 16.65
N TYR A 122 -2.02 18.95 17.27
CA TYR A 122 -0.81 18.43 16.63
C TYR A 122 -0.75 16.89 16.62
N THR A 123 -1.90 16.22 16.51
CA THR A 123 -2.00 14.74 16.52
C THR A 123 -2.00 14.11 15.12
N GLY A 124 -2.10 14.93 14.05
CA GLY A 124 -2.18 14.49 12.66
C GLY A 124 -3.61 14.48 12.10
N TYR A 125 -3.72 14.60 10.77
CA TYR A 125 -5.01 14.84 10.09
C TYR A 125 -6.03 13.71 10.22
N SER A 126 -5.58 12.45 10.34
CA SER A 126 -6.46 11.29 10.40
C SER A 126 -7.14 11.18 11.77
N PRO A 127 -6.43 11.20 12.92
CA PRO A 127 -7.07 11.31 14.24
C PRO A 127 -7.97 12.54 14.39
N LEU A 128 -7.56 13.69 13.85
CA LEU A 128 -8.34 14.94 13.91
C LEU A 128 -9.74 14.76 13.28
N ALA A 129 -9.84 14.04 12.17
CA ALA A 129 -11.11 13.80 11.50
C ALA A 129 -12.09 13.07 12.42
N THR A 130 -11.65 11.98 13.04
CA THR A 130 -12.43 11.21 14.02
C THR A 130 -12.84 12.07 15.20
N ALA A 131 -11.93 12.87 15.75
CA ALA A 131 -12.23 13.70 16.90
C ALA A 131 -13.30 14.77 16.60
N ILE A 132 -13.21 15.43 15.44
CA ILE A 132 -14.16 16.46 15.00
C ILE A 132 -15.53 15.86 14.68
N VAL A 133 -15.56 14.76 13.92
CA VAL A 133 -16.82 14.10 13.50
C VAL A 133 -17.63 13.58 14.69
N ASN A 134 -16.97 13.27 15.81
CA ASN A 134 -17.62 12.83 17.05
C ASN A 134 -18.04 13.98 18.00
N GLN A 135 -17.78 15.24 17.66
CA GLN A 135 -18.35 16.38 18.38
C GLN A 135 -19.84 16.59 18.03
N THR A 136 -20.52 17.42 18.81
CA THR A 136 -21.86 17.91 18.50
C THR A 136 -21.90 18.51 17.08
N ASP A 137 -22.96 18.21 16.33
CA ASP A 137 -23.13 18.56 14.90
C ASP A 137 -22.07 17.97 13.95
N SER A 138 -21.26 17.01 14.41
CA SER A 138 -20.11 16.45 13.66
C SER A 138 -19.19 17.52 13.10
N SER A 139 -18.95 18.56 13.91
CA SER A 139 -18.21 19.74 13.50
C SER A 139 -17.48 20.39 14.66
N ALA A 140 -16.51 21.23 14.32
CA ALA A 140 -15.82 22.11 15.25
C ALA A 140 -15.57 23.47 14.59
N PHE A 141 -15.03 24.41 15.35
CA PHE A 141 -14.50 25.66 14.84
C PHE A 141 -12.98 25.63 14.95
N MET A 142 -12.30 25.79 13.81
CA MET A 142 -10.87 26.04 13.79
C MET A 142 -10.65 27.53 13.98
N ILE A 143 -9.89 27.92 15.00
CA ILE A 143 -9.67 29.32 15.40
C ILE A 143 -8.17 29.63 15.35
N TRP A 144 -7.79 30.79 14.84
CA TRP A 144 -6.41 31.28 14.81
C TRP A 144 -6.35 32.80 14.98
N ASP A 145 -5.16 33.33 15.24
CA ASP A 145 -4.90 34.78 15.31
C ASP A 145 -4.27 35.32 14.02
N GLU A 146 -4.17 36.64 13.91
CA GLU A 146 -3.54 37.32 12.78
C GLU A 146 -2.06 36.91 12.56
N ASN A 147 -1.34 36.52 13.61
CA ASN A 147 0.05 36.09 13.49
C ASN A 147 0.20 34.84 12.62
N ILE A 148 -0.80 33.95 12.63
CA ILE A 148 -0.82 32.71 11.83
C ILE A 148 -1.29 32.97 10.39
N GLN A 149 -2.02 34.07 10.15
CA GLN A 149 -2.61 34.43 8.85
C GLN A 149 -1.55 34.60 7.75
N ASN A 150 -0.34 35.01 8.12
CA ASN A 150 0.77 35.30 7.20
C ASN A 150 1.36 34.06 6.49
N LEU A 151 0.87 32.84 6.77
CA LEU A 151 1.45 31.62 6.22
C LEU A 151 0.80 31.13 4.92
N ASN A 152 -0.43 31.54 4.56
CA ASN A 152 -1.02 31.20 3.25
C ASN A 152 -2.28 32.00 2.85
N ILE A 153 -2.11 33.19 2.28
CA ILE A 153 -3.20 34.03 1.72
C ILE A 153 -4.06 33.28 0.68
N LYS A 154 -3.53 32.26 -0.02
CA LYS A 154 -4.32 31.47 -1.00
C LYS A 154 -5.34 30.55 -0.32
N THR A 155 -5.01 29.96 0.83
CA THR A 155 -5.96 29.16 1.61
C THR A 155 -7.04 30.04 2.23
N LEU A 156 -6.66 31.23 2.70
CA LEU A 156 -7.61 32.23 3.21
C LEU A 156 -8.54 32.76 2.11
N LYS A 157 -8.03 33.03 0.91
CA LYS A 157 -8.87 33.39 -0.26
C LYS A 157 -9.87 32.31 -0.67
N ALA A 158 -9.52 31.03 -0.52
CA ALA A 158 -10.45 29.93 -0.76
C ALA A 158 -11.54 29.84 0.34
N LEU A 159 -11.23 30.32 1.55
CA LEU A 159 -12.16 30.43 2.69
C LEU A 159 -13.02 31.70 2.65
N GLU A 160 -12.52 32.77 2.02
CA GLU A 160 -13.18 34.06 1.78
C GLU A 160 -14.43 33.97 0.88
N GLU A 161 -14.73 32.80 0.30
CA GLU A 161 -16.01 32.50 -0.40
C GLU A 161 -17.25 32.51 0.53
N GLY A 162 -17.11 33.05 1.75
CA GLY A 162 -18.20 33.40 2.67
C GLY A 162 -18.23 32.64 4.00
N GLU A 163 -17.13 32.01 4.43
CA GLU A 163 -17.10 31.19 5.66
C GLU A 163 -16.23 31.75 6.79
N LEU A 164 -15.38 32.74 6.50
CA LEU A 164 -14.47 33.33 7.48
C LEU A 164 -15.21 34.23 8.47
N ILE A 165 -15.01 33.96 9.75
CA ILE A 165 -15.53 34.76 10.85
C ILE A 165 -14.34 35.49 11.48
N GLU A 166 -14.44 36.81 11.60
CA GLU A 166 -13.44 37.66 12.26
C GLU A 166 -14.04 38.25 13.54
N ALA A 167 -13.24 38.41 14.60
CA ALA A 167 -13.64 39.04 15.85
C ALA A 167 -12.45 39.71 16.55
N ASN A 168 -12.69 40.84 17.22
CA ASN A 168 -11.66 41.58 17.95
C ASN A 168 -11.57 41.20 19.43
N THR A 169 -12.51 40.40 19.94
CA THR A 169 -12.49 39.85 21.30
C THR A 169 -13.00 38.41 21.31
N ILE A 170 -12.65 37.65 22.36
CA ILE A 170 -13.14 36.29 22.56
C ILE A 170 -14.66 36.28 22.78
N GLU A 171 -15.21 37.28 23.46
CA GLU A 171 -16.66 37.42 23.66
C GLU A 171 -17.39 37.69 22.34
N GLU A 172 -16.84 38.54 21.47
CA GLU A 172 -17.37 38.76 20.13
C GLU A 172 -17.31 37.48 19.30
N LEU A 173 -16.19 36.75 19.38
CA LEU A 173 -16.02 35.48 18.68
C LEU A 173 -17.05 34.45 19.15
N ALA A 174 -17.22 34.27 20.46
CA ALA A 174 -18.19 33.32 21.04
C ALA A 174 -19.61 33.56 20.50
N ASN A 175 -20.03 34.84 20.48
CA ASN A 175 -21.34 35.23 19.96
C ASN A 175 -21.49 34.92 18.46
N LYS A 176 -20.48 35.27 17.64
CA LYS A 176 -20.49 34.99 16.19
C LYS A 176 -20.50 33.50 15.88
N LEU A 177 -19.80 32.68 16.67
CA LEU A 177 -19.79 31.21 16.53
C LEU A 177 -21.02 30.54 17.14
N SER A 178 -21.79 31.27 17.96
CA SER A 178 -22.89 30.74 18.78
C SER A 178 -22.44 29.58 19.66
N VAL A 179 -21.32 29.77 20.38
CA VAL A 179 -20.78 28.85 21.40
C VAL A 179 -20.90 29.48 22.79
N ASP A 180 -20.73 28.69 23.85
CA ASP A 180 -20.76 29.22 25.21
C ASP A 180 -19.55 30.14 25.46
N VAL A 181 -19.84 31.39 25.83
CA VAL A 181 -18.82 32.44 26.02
C VAL A 181 -17.92 32.16 27.23
N ASN A 182 -18.46 31.56 28.30
CA ASN A 182 -17.68 31.29 29.50
C ASN A 182 -16.69 30.14 29.26
N ASN A 183 -17.15 29.09 28.57
CA ASN A 183 -16.29 27.97 28.18
C ASN A 183 -15.18 28.43 27.23
N LEU A 184 -15.51 29.19 26.17
CA LEU A 184 -14.50 29.66 25.23
C LEU A 184 -13.48 30.57 25.91
N LYS A 185 -13.92 31.46 26.79
CA LYS A 185 -13.03 32.33 27.58
C LYS A 185 -12.09 31.53 28.46
N LYS A 186 -12.60 30.51 29.14
CA LYS A 186 -11.79 29.60 29.96
C LYS A 186 -10.75 28.87 29.11
N GLU A 187 -11.11 28.38 27.92
CA GLU A 187 -10.16 27.72 27.02
C GLU A 187 -9.08 28.68 26.51
N TYR A 188 -9.45 29.91 26.19
CA TYR A 188 -8.50 30.95 25.81
C TYR A 188 -7.50 31.25 26.94
N GLU A 189 -7.98 31.44 28.16
CA GLU A 189 -7.14 31.67 29.34
C GLU A 189 -6.20 30.48 29.63
N ASN A 190 -6.72 29.25 29.57
CA ASN A 190 -5.92 28.02 29.70
C ASN A 190 -4.85 27.93 28.60
N TYR A 191 -5.18 28.30 27.37
CA TYR A 191 -4.25 28.25 26.24
C TYR A 191 -3.13 29.29 26.40
N LEU A 192 -3.45 30.52 26.81
CA LEU A 192 -2.45 31.55 27.12
C LEU A 192 -1.54 31.14 28.28
N GLU A 193 -2.09 30.53 29.33
CA GLU A 193 -1.30 30.00 30.43
C GLU A 193 -0.37 28.88 29.96
N GLY A 194 -0.86 27.98 29.10
CA GLY A 194 -0.07 26.93 28.48
C GLY A 194 1.07 27.47 27.61
N ILE A 195 0.80 28.49 26.78
CA ILE A 195 1.82 29.22 26.01
C ILE A 195 2.90 29.79 26.92
N LYS A 196 2.51 30.47 28.01
CA LYS A 196 3.43 31.08 28.97
C LYS A 196 4.32 30.05 29.67
N LYS A 197 3.77 28.89 30.02
CA LYS A 197 4.50 27.81 30.70
C LYS A 197 5.28 26.92 29.74
N GLY A 198 4.90 26.88 28.46
CA GLY A 198 5.37 25.89 27.49
C GLY A 198 4.73 24.51 27.67
N GLU A 199 3.61 24.42 28.40
CA GLU A 199 2.92 23.17 28.74
C GLU A 199 1.42 23.29 28.47
N ASP A 200 0.93 22.61 27.44
CA ASP A 200 -0.49 22.57 27.10
C ASP A 200 -1.20 21.39 27.78
N TYR A 201 -2.39 21.63 28.33
CA TYR A 201 -3.12 20.57 29.04
C TYR A 201 -3.64 19.45 28.13
N LEU A 202 -3.72 19.69 26.80
CA LEU A 202 -4.00 18.68 25.78
C LEU A 202 -2.73 18.06 25.17
N ASN A 203 -1.58 18.25 25.83
CA ASN A 203 -0.27 17.73 25.44
C ASN A 203 0.19 18.18 24.05
N ARG A 204 -0.22 19.38 23.63
CA ARG A 204 0.29 19.98 22.39
C ARG A 204 1.76 20.34 22.55
N THR A 205 2.59 19.75 21.69
CA THR A 205 4.05 19.92 21.73
C THR A 205 4.56 21.17 21.01
N LYS A 206 3.76 21.73 20.09
CA LYS A 206 4.11 22.92 19.30
C LYS A 206 3.17 24.08 19.60
N LEU A 207 3.57 24.92 20.55
CA LEU A 207 2.84 26.13 20.96
C LEU A 207 3.31 27.37 20.20
N PRO A 208 2.41 28.33 19.91
CA PRO A 208 2.78 29.60 19.29
C PRO A 208 3.44 30.55 20.30
N LYS A 209 3.98 31.66 19.82
CA LYS A 209 4.57 32.71 20.68
C LYS A 209 3.50 33.52 21.43
N SER A 210 2.35 33.71 20.79
CA SER A 210 1.22 34.52 21.24
C SER A 210 -0.05 33.97 20.61
N PHE A 211 -1.20 34.39 21.15
CA PHE A 211 -2.51 34.09 20.59
C PHE A 211 -3.44 35.26 20.92
N GLU A 212 -3.50 36.25 20.03
CA GLU A 212 -4.08 37.56 20.31
C GLU A 212 -5.09 38.00 19.24
N ALA A 213 -5.92 39.00 19.55
CA ALA A 213 -6.83 39.56 18.56
C ALA A 213 -6.07 40.28 17.41
N PRO A 214 -6.66 40.37 16.21
CA PRO A 214 -7.96 39.82 15.82
C PRO A 214 -7.93 38.30 15.65
N PHE A 215 -9.05 37.68 16.01
CA PHE A 215 -9.28 36.25 15.88
C PHE A 215 -10.06 35.93 14.62
N TYR A 216 -9.69 34.83 14.01
CA TYR A 216 -10.32 34.29 12.82
C TYR A 216 -10.82 32.87 13.10
N ALA A 217 -11.96 32.52 12.52
CA ALA A 217 -12.53 31.20 12.67
C ALA A 217 -13.23 30.70 11.41
N VAL A 218 -13.24 29.39 11.24
CA VAL A 218 -14.03 28.69 10.22
C VAL A 218 -14.63 27.41 10.79
N LYS A 219 -15.87 27.11 10.40
CA LYS A 219 -16.51 25.85 10.77
C LYS A 219 -15.95 24.70 9.94
N VAL A 220 -15.48 23.65 10.61
CA VAL A 220 -14.80 22.50 10.00
C VAL A 220 -15.47 21.18 10.35
N THR A 221 -15.27 20.18 9.49
CA THR A 221 -15.60 18.78 9.75
C THR A 221 -14.42 17.87 9.33
N GLY A 222 -14.63 16.56 9.30
CA GLY A 222 -13.68 15.57 8.79
C GLY A 222 -14.28 14.70 7.69
N ASP A 223 -13.44 14.29 6.74
CA ASP A 223 -13.74 13.23 5.77
C ASP A 223 -13.02 11.92 6.11
N TYR A 224 -13.39 10.86 5.38
CA TYR A 224 -12.60 9.64 5.26
C TYR A 224 -12.42 9.26 3.80
N ARG A 225 -11.26 8.66 3.48
CA ARG A 225 -10.80 8.52 2.09
C ARG A 225 -10.50 7.09 1.64
N HIS A 226 -10.06 6.27 2.58
CA HIS A 226 -9.59 4.92 2.27
C HIS A 226 -9.76 4.03 3.50
N THR A 227 -10.30 2.83 3.31
CA THR A 227 -10.35 1.79 4.33
C THR A 227 -9.10 0.94 4.21
N GLN A 228 -8.42 0.72 5.34
CA GLN A 228 -7.13 0.01 5.41
C GLN A 228 -7.32 -1.46 5.80
N GLY A 229 -8.54 -1.88 6.13
CA GLY A 229 -8.86 -3.27 6.41
C GLY A 229 -9.36 -4.01 5.20
N GLY A 230 -9.10 -5.32 5.17
CA GLY A 230 -9.50 -6.18 4.07
C GLY A 230 -9.07 -7.62 4.27
N LEU A 231 -8.94 -8.34 3.15
CA LEU A 231 -8.53 -9.74 3.10
C LEU A 231 -7.09 -9.91 3.57
N VAL A 232 -6.85 -10.93 4.42
CA VAL A 232 -5.49 -11.34 4.78
C VAL A 232 -4.86 -12.07 3.60
N ILE A 233 -3.61 -11.73 3.30
CA ILE A 233 -2.83 -12.35 2.21
C ILE A 233 -1.51 -12.89 2.73
N ASN A 234 -0.95 -13.89 2.05
CA ASN A 234 0.45 -14.23 2.22
C ASN A 234 1.30 -13.08 1.63
N PRO A 235 2.20 -12.44 2.40
CA PRO A 235 2.96 -11.28 1.92
C PRO A 235 3.99 -11.61 0.84
N GLU A 236 4.43 -12.88 0.73
CA GLU A 236 5.40 -13.33 -0.27
C GLU A 236 4.75 -13.65 -1.61
N THR A 237 3.48 -14.07 -1.60
CA THR A 237 2.79 -14.60 -2.79
C THR A 237 1.51 -13.85 -3.18
N SER A 238 1.03 -12.96 -2.31
CA SER A 238 -0.26 -12.24 -2.43
C SER A 238 -1.50 -13.13 -2.50
N GLN A 239 -1.37 -14.42 -2.15
CA GLN A 239 -2.49 -15.36 -2.11
C GLN A 239 -3.37 -15.09 -0.89
N VAL A 240 -4.69 -15.12 -1.08
CA VAL A 240 -5.65 -14.91 0.00
C VAL A 240 -5.61 -16.08 0.98
N LEU A 241 -5.61 -15.78 2.28
CA LEU A 241 -5.60 -16.77 3.35
C LEU A 241 -6.99 -16.95 3.95
N ASP A 242 -7.33 -18.18 4.30
CA ASP A 242 -8.48 -18.51 5.14
C ASP A 242 -8.19 -18.26 6.63
N LYS A 243 -9.22 -18.39 7.48
CA LYS A 243 -9.10 -18.22 8.94
C LYS A 243 -8.17 -19.20 9.64
N GLY A 244 -7.77 -20.27 8.97
CA GLY A 244 -6.77 -21.23 9.44
C GLY A 244 -5.36 -20.92 8.94
N GLY A 245 -5.16 -19.80 8.22
CA GLY A 245 -3.90 -19.42 7.60
C GLY A 245 -3.56 -20.22 6.33
N LYS A 246 -4.51 -20.98 5.77
CA LYS A 246 -4.28 -21.75 4.53
C LYS A 246 -4.66 -20.92 3.32
N VAL A 247 -3.92 -21.14 2.23
CA VAL A 247 -4.19 -20.48 0.95
C VAL A 247 -5.55 -20.92 0.40
N ILE A 248 -6.36 -19.95 -0.02
CA ILE A 248 -7.51 -20.17 -0.89
C ILE A 248 -7.00 -20.35 -2.33
N GLU A 249 -7.09 -21.57 -2.85
CA GLU A 249 -6.49 -21.93 -4.13
C GLU A 249 -6.99 -21.04 -5.27
N ASN A 250 -6.04 -20.57 -6.08
CA ASN A 250 -6.22 -19.69 -7.25
C ASN A 250 -6.69 -18.25 -6.95
N LEU A 251 -6.85 -17.88 -5.68
CA LEU A 251 -7.29 -16.53 -5.30
C LEU A 251 -6.13 -15.68 -4.77
N TYR A 252 -5.98 -14.51 -5.36
CA TYR A 252 -5.02 -13.48 -5.01
C TYR A 252 -5.76 -12.19 -4.72
N ALA A 253 -5.14 -11.30 -3.96
CA ALA A 253 -5.68 -9.98 -3.70
C ALA A 253 -4.56 -8.95 -3.59
N ALA A 254 -4.83 -7.72 -4.00
CA ALA A 254 -3.86 -6.62 -4.00
C ALA A 254 -4.52 -5.24 -3.84
N GLY A 255 -3.83 -4.31 -3.18
CA GLY A 255 -4.35 -2.96 -2.91
C GLY A 255 -5.47 -2.95 -1.87
N GLY A 256 -6.36 -1.95 -1.92
CA GLY A 256 -7.31 -1.67 -0.84
C GLY A 256 -8.33 -2.76 -0.49
N VAL A 257 -8.38 -3.86 -1.24
CA VAL A 257 -9.18 -5.04 -0.91
C VAL A 257 -8.49 -5.93 0.15
N THR A 258 -7.18 -5.76 0.36
CA THR A 258 -6.39 -6.49 1.37
C THR A 258 -6.30 -5.71 2.67
N GLU A 259 -5.91 -6.38 3.75
CA GLU A 259 -5.43 -5.67 4.93
C GLU A 259 -4.20 -4.81 4.57
N GLY A 260 -4.14 -3.62 5.15
CA GLY A 260 -3.08 -2.65 4.99
C GLY A 260 -2.16 -2.61 6.20
N PHE A 261 -1.09 -1.82 6.09
CA PHE A 261 -0.10 -1.68 7.16
C PHE A 261 -0.61 -0.93 8.40
N SER A 262 -1.69 -0.17 8.25
CA SER A 262 -2.32 0.57 9.35
C SER A 262 -3.32 -0.33 10.07
N SER A 263 -2.98 -0.71 11.30
CA SER A 263 -3.66 -1.82 11.98
C SER A 263 -4.92 -1.44 12.76
N ASN A 264 -5.15 -0.16 13.07
CA ASN A 264 -6.24 0.23 13.97
C ASN A 264 -6.70 1.68 13.81
N GLY A 265 -7.99 1.84 13.52
CA GLY A 265 -8.69 3.13 13.49
C GLY A 265 -8.03 4.18 12.60
N SER A 266 -8.22 5.44 12.97
CA SER A 266 -7.58 6.60 12.33
C SER A 266 -6.15 6.85 12.81
N ASN A 267 -5.77 6.34 13.98
CA ASN A 267 -4.55 6.74 14.69
C ASN A 267 -3.30 6.04 14.17
N ALA A 268 -3.44 4.81 13.66
CA ALA A 268 -2.33 4.06 13.06
C ALA A 268 -2.12 4.42 11.57
N TYR A 269 -2.86 5.38 11.04
CA TYR A 269 -2.75 5.75 9.64
C TYR A 269 -1.42 6.45 9.35
N MET A 270 -0.71 5.99 8.31
CA MET A 270 0.50 6.64 7.79
C MET A 270 0.29 7.03 6.32
N ALA A 271 0.77 8.22 5.96
CA ALA A 271 0.66 8.74 4.60
C ALA A 271 1.40 7.83 3.59
N GLY A 272 0.75 7.50 2.48
CA GLY A 272 1.33 6.68 1.41
C GLY A 272 1.02 5.18 1.49
N ASN A 273 0.52 4.67 2.63
CA ASN A 273 0.29 3.23 2.83
C ASN A 273 -0.59 2.58 1.76
N GLY A 274 -1.68 3.22 1.34
CA GLY A 274 -2.58 2.65 0.33
C GLY A 274 -1.93 2.52 -1.06
N LEU A 275 -1.07 3.48 -1.44
CA LEU A 275 -0.31 3.41 -2.68
C LEU A 275 0.76 2.32 -2.63
N LEU A 276 1.45 2.21 -1.48
CA LEU A 276 2.43 1.15 -1.25
C LEU A 276 1.79 -0.23 -1.36
N GLN A 277 0.64 -0.42 -0.72
CA GLN A 277 -0.14 -1.66 -0.76
C GLN A 277 -0.55 -2.02 -2.19
N ALA A 278 -1.06 -1.06 -2.96
CA ALA A 278 -1.46 -1.29 -4.35
C ALA A 278 -0.27 -1.63 -5.26
N PHE A 279 0.84 -0.91 -5.14
CA PHE A 279 2.00 -1.10 -6.00
C PHE A 279 2.73 -2.41 -5.69
N VAL A 280 3.02 -2.67 -4.42
CA VAL A 280 3.79 -3.84 -3.99
C VAL A 280 3.00 -5.13 -4.20
N TYR A 281 1.79 -5.22 -3.62
CA TYR A 281 1.01 -6.45 -3.74
C TYR A 281 0.42 -6.64 -5.13
N GLY A 282 0.18 -5.57 -5.89
CA GLY A 282 -0.18 -5.68 -7.30
C GLY A 282 0.93 -6.35 -8.12
N ASN A 283 2.18 -5.98 -7.85
CA ASN A 283 3.35 -6.58 -8.47
C ASN A 283 3.51 -8.06 -8.09
N ILE A 284 3.48 -8.37 -6.78
CA ILE A 284 3.62 -9.74 -6.26
C ILE A 284 2.50 -10.64 -6.78
N ALA A 285 1.23 -10.19 -6.71
CA ALA A 285 0.09 -10.96 -7.22
C ALA A 285 0.23 -11.23 -8.72
N GLY A 286 0.66 -10.23 -9.50
CA GLY A 286 0.89 -10.37 -10.94
C GLY A 286 1.94 -11.42 -11.26
N TYR A 287 3.14 -11.30 -10.68
CA TYR A 287 4.23 -12.24 -10.94
C TYR A 287 3.91 -13.65 -10.44
N HIS A 288 3.50 -13.80 -9.18
CA HIS A 288 3.31 -15.12 -8.60
C HIS A 288 2.12 -15.86 -9.23
N SER A 289 1.06 -15.16 -9.65
CA SER A 289 -0.05 -15.79 -10.37
C SER A 289 0.37 -16.28 -11.75
N ALA A 290 1.19 -15.52 -12.49
CA ALA A 290 1.70 -15.90 -13.80
C ALA A 290 2.73 -17.05 -13.73
N ASP A 291 3.66 -17.00 -12.77
CA ASP A 291 4.70 -18.02 -12.62
C ASP A 291 4.13 -19.39 -12.22
N ASN A 292 3.09 -19.40 -11.37
CA ASN A 292 2.32 -20.61 -11.07
C ASN A 292 1.58 -21.21 -12.27
N LEU A 293 1.38 -20.43 -13.34
CA LEU A 293 0.83 -20.94 -14.60
C LEU A 293 1.96 -21.49 -15.49
N ALA A 294 3.07 -20.77 -15.60
CA ALA A 294 4.23 -21.18 -16.40
C ALA A 294 4.80 -22.53 -15.92
N SER A 295 5.02 -22.69 -14.62
CA SER A 295 5.48 -23.95 -14.01
C SER A 295 4.53 -25.14 -14.26
N LYS A 296 3.21 -24.92 -14.31
CA LYS A 296 2.24 -25.95 -14.69
C LYS A 296 2.30 -26.29 -16.18
N VAL A 297 2.48 -25.29 -17.04
CA VAL A 297 2.63 -25.49 -18.50
C VAL A 297 3.91 -26.27 -18.80
N GLU A 298 5.04 -25.90 -18.19
CA GLU A 298 6.29 -26.65 -18.31
C GLU A 298 6.13 -28.09 -17.83
N THR A 299 5.54 -28.31 -16.64
CA THR A 299 5.30 -29.66 -16.12
C THR A 299 4.43 -30.50 -17.08
N ASN A 300 3.40 -29.92 -17.68
CA ASN A 300 2.54 -30.61 -18.64
C ASN A 300 3.26 -30.90 -19.97
N ILE A 301 4.05 -29.96 -20.49
CA ILE A 301 4.89 -30.16 -21.69
C ILE A 301 5.89 -31.29 -21.45
N PHE A 302 6.57 -31.31 -20.31
CA PHE A 302 7.50 -32.38 -19.96
C PHE A 302 6.79 -33.73 -19.77
N THR A 303 5.53 -33.73 -19.33
CA THR A 303 4.75 -34.98 -19.15
C THR A 303 4.27 -35.53 -20.50
N GLU A 304 3.76 -34.68 -21.40
CA GLU A 304 3.38 -35.08 -22.76
C GLU A 304 4.61 -35.51 -23.58
N GLN A 305 5.69 -34.71 -23.57
CA GLN A 305 6.94 -35.09 -24.25
C GLN A 305 7.54 -36.38 -23.68
N ARG A 306 7.43 -36.64 -22.37
CA ARG A 306 7.91 -37.89 -21.78
C ARG A 306 7.10 -39.10 -22.23
N ASN A 307 5.79 -38.96 -22.45
CA ASN A 307 4.96 -40.03 -22.99
C ASN A 307 5.28 -40.29 -24.47
N ASP A 308 5.47 -39.24 -25.26
CA ASP A 308 5.92 -39.36 -26.66
C ASP A 308 7.34 -39.96 -26.75
N LEU A 309 8.25 -39.56 -25.88
CA LEU A 309 9.61 -40.11 -25.79
C LEU A 309 9.63 -41.57 -25.30
N LEU A 310 8.68 -41.99 -24.45
CA LEU A 310 8.54 -43.38 -24.02
C LEU A 310 8.04 -44.28 -25.17
N GLU A 311 7.12 -43.79 -26.01
CA GLU A 311 6.72 -44.49 -27.24
C GLU A 311 7.87 -44.57 -28.27
N ILE A 312 8.64 -43.50 -28.43
CA ILE A 312 9.79 -43.45 -29.34
C ILE A 312 10.96 -44.30 -28.83
N SER A 313 11.18 -44.37 -27.51
CA SER A 313 12.28 -45.15 -26.91
C SER A 313 12.09 -46.67 -27.06
N ASN A 314 10.84 -47.14 -27.13
CA ASN A 314 10.53 -48.55 -27.35
C ASN A 314 10.80 -49.02 -28.79
N THR A 315 11.14 -48.11 -29.72
CA THR A 315 11.34 -48.47 -31.14
C THR A 315 12.72 -48.20 -31.71
N ARG A 316 13.65 -47.50 -31.05
CA ARG A 316 14.99 -47.25 -31.63
C ARG A 316 16.12 -47.23 -30.60
N ASN A 317 17.01 -48.22 -30.70
CA ASN A 317 18.38 -48.14 -30.17
C ASN A 317 19.13 -47.04 -30.91
N ILE A 318 19.31 -45.86 -30.32
CA ILE A 318 20.16 -44.79 -30.87
C ILE A 318 21.23 -44.39 -29.85
N LYS A 319 22.48 -44.50 -30.28
CA LYS A 319 23.68 -43.98 -29.61
C LYS A 319 23.63 -42.45 -29.57
N VAL A 320 23.85 -41.88 -28.39
CA VAL A 320 23.95 -40.42 -28.17
C VAL A 320 25.38 -39.95 -28.47
N SER A 321 25.52 -38.96 -29.35
CA SER A 321 26.65 -38.02 -29.31
C SER A 321 26.28 -36.71 -30.01
N ASP A 322 26.13 -35.65 -29.23
CA ASP A 322 26.47 -34.27 -29.60
C ASP A 322 26.56 -33.46 -28.28
N GLN A 323 27.74 -33.49 -27.65
CA GLN A 323 28.02 -32.65 -26.46
C GLN A 323 28.23 -31.20 -26.92
N LYS A 324 27.40 -30.28 -26.42
CA LYS A 324 27.40 -28.84 -26.77
C LYS A 324 28.62 -28.08 -26.24
N TYR A 325 29.23 -28.57 -25.16
CA TYR A 325 30.39 -27.96 -24.52
C TYR A 325 31.41 -29.03 -24.15
N LYS A 326 32.69 -28.69 -24.25
CA LYS A 326 33.82 -29.49 -23.77
C LYS A 326 33.89 -29.37 -22.25
N ASP A 327 34.13 -30.52 -21.60
CA ASP A 327 34.35 -30.57 -20.17
C ASP A 327 35.63 -29.85 -19.78
N GLY A 328 35.59 -29.10 -18.68
CA GLY A 328 36.73 -28.29 -18.27
C GLY A 328 36.38 -27.22 -17.25
N LYS A 329 37.40 -26.44 -16.89
CA LYS A 329 37.26 -25.24 -16.07
C LYS A 329 37.64 -24.02 -16.88
N TYR A 330 36.74 -23.07 -16.96
CA TYR A 330 36.87 -21.88 -17.79
C TYR A 330 36.86 -20.64 -16.92
N LYS A 331 37.97 -19.91 -16.90
CA LYS A 331 38.09 -18.63 -16.19
C LYS A 331 37.94 -17.46 -17.14
N THR A 332 37.14 -16.50 -16.73
CA THR A 332 36.74 -15.33 -17.53
C THR A 332 36.56 -14.12 -16.65
N THR A 333 36.74 -12.94 -17.22
CA THR A 333 36.64 -11.68 -16.51
C THR A 333 35.77 -10.73 -17.32
N SER A 334 34.78 -10.12 -16.67
CA SER A 334 33.88 -9.13 -17.28
C SER A 334 33.80 -7.87 -16.41
N LYS A 335 33.21 -6.81 -16.95
CA LYS A 335 32.97 -5.56 -16.21
C LYS A 335 31.67 -5.65 -15.39
N GLY A 336 31.80 -5.46 -14.08
CA GLY A 336 30.71 -5.22 -13.13
C GLY A 336 30.56 -3.74 -12.78
N HIS A 337 29.80 -3.43 -11.72
CA HIS A 337 29.57 -2.05 -11.28
C HIS A 337 30.79 -1.47 -10.55
N GLY A 338 31.43 -2.27 -9.69
CA GLY A 338 32.56 -1.87 -8.86
C GLY A 338 33.92 -2.15 -9.48
N GLY A 339 33.97 -2.80 -10.65
CA GLY A 339 35.21 -3.11 -11.35
C GLY A 339 35.12 -4.40 -12.14
N ASP A 340 36.24 -5.09 -12.27
CA ASP A 340 36.27 -6.40 -12.93
C ASP A 340 35.69 -7.49 -12.02
N ILE A 341 34.90 -8.40 -12.58
CA ILE A 341 34.37 -9.61 -11.94
C ILE A 341 35.01 -10.81 -12.61
N GLU A 342 35.74 -11.62 -11.85
CA GLU A 342 36.35 -12.87 -12.31
C GLU A 342 35.47 -14.06 -11.91
N VAL A 343 35.14 -14.91 -12.90
CA VAL A 343 34.27 -16.08 -12.74
C VAL A 343 34.97 -17.34 -13.26
N GLU A 344 34.87 -18.45 -12.52
CA GLU A 344 35.21 -19.82 -12.96
C GLU A 344 33.93 -20.61 -13.22
N VAL A 345 33.77 -21.12 -14.44
CA VAL A 345 32.69 -22.04 -14.82
C VAL A 345 33.25 -23.44 -14.99
N VAL A 346 32.65 -24.43 -14.33
CA VAL A 346 33.02 -25.85 -14.43
C VAL A 346 31.98 -26.57 -15.28
N ILE A 347 32.43 -27.23 -16.33
CA ILE A 347 31.60 -28.03 -17.24
C ILE A 347 31.94 -29.51 -17.05
N LYS A 348 30.92 -30.34 -16.86
CA LYS A 348 31.01 -31.80 -16.79
C LYS A 348 29.90 -32.42 -17.61
N GLU A 349 30.23 -33.47 -18.36
CA GLU A 349 29.32 -34.16 -19.26
C GLU A 349 28.60 -33.22 -20.25
N GLY A 350 29.26 -32.12 -20.63
CA GLY A 350 28.72 -31.08 -21.51
C GLY A 350 27.69 -30.14 -20.87
N LYS A 351 27.59 -30.13 -19.53
CA LYS A 351 26.67 -29.30 -18.74
C LYS A 351 27.41 -28.37 -17.79
N ILE A 352 26.83 -27.20 -17.53
CA ILE A 352 27.28 -26.28 -16.46
C ILE A 352 27.06 -26.97 -15.11
N ASN A 353 28.15 -27.32 -14.43
CA ASN A 353 28.12 -28.01 -13.14
C ASN A 353 28.31 -27.05 -11.96
N ASP A 354 29.07 -25.97 -12.15
CA ASP A 354 29.42 -25.04 -11.07
C ASP A 354 29.81 -23.68 -11.65
N VAL A 355 29.47 -22.60 -10.95
CA VAL A 355 29.83 -21.22 -11.30
C VAL A 355 30.32 -20.54 -10.04
N LYS A 356 31.57 -20.07 -10.04
CA LYS A 356 32.20 -19.44 -8.87
C LYS A 356 32.72 -18.07 -9.21
N ILE A 357 32.34 -17.09 -8.41
CA ILE A 357 32.93 -15.75 -8.45
C ILE A 357 34.24 -15.81 -7.65
N LEU A 358 35.36 -15.63 -8.33
CA LEU A 358 36.69 -15.75 -7.76
C LEU A 358 37.17 -14.42 -7.16
N ASN A 359 36.85 -13.31 -7.82
CA ASN A 359 37.26 -11.97 -7.41
C ASN A 359 36.28 -10.92 -7.93
N HIS A 360 36.04 -9.87 -7.15
CA HIS A 360 35.22 -8.72 -7.55
C HIS A 360 35.51 -7.50 -6.66
N SER A 361 35.08 -6.31 -7.10
CA SER A 361 35.15 -5.06 -6.31
C SER A 361 33.79 -4.37 -6.15
N GLU A 362 32.72 -5.14 -6.30
CA GLU A 362 31.33 -4.68 -6.16
C GLU A 362 30.98 -4.17 -4.75
N THR A 363 29.94 -3.34 -4.66
CA THR A 363 29.50 -2.70 -3.42
C THR A 363 28.79 -3.66 -2.47
N GLU A 364 29.41 -3.90 -1.31
CA GLU A 364 28.87 -4.74 -0.25
C GLU A 364 27.44 -4.33 0.16
N GLY A 365 26.55 -5.31 0.29
CA GLY A 365 25.14 -5.10 0.66
C GLY A 365 24.22 -4.80 -0.53
N ILE A 366 24.73 -4.23 -1.62
CA ILE A 366 23.96 -3.97 -2.85
C ILE A 366 24.11 -5.13 -3.84
N SER A 367 25.34 -5.61 -4.05
CA SER A 367 25.62 -6.69 -5.01
C SER A 367 25.41 -8.10 -4.47
N ASN A 368 25.19 -8.24 -3.16
CA ASN A 368 25.15 -9.55 -2.49
C ASN A 368 24.11 -10.51 -3.11
N PRO A 369 22.87 -10.07 -3.46
CA PRO A 369 21.91 -10.94 -4.14
C PRO A 369 22.45 -11.43 -5.49
N ALA A 370 23.01 -10.54 -6.31
CA ALA A 370 23.58 -10.90 -7.62
C ALA A 370 24.75 -11.89 -7.52
N ILE A 371 25.64 -11.70 -6.54
CA ILE A 371 26.80 -12.56 -6.33
C ILE A 371 26.39 -13.96 -5.86
N LYS A 372 25.31 -14.07 -5.09
CA LYS A 372 24.85 -15.35 -4.54
C LYS A 372 23.92 -16.10 -5.51
N GLU A 373 22.90 -15.42 -6.02
CA GLU A 373 21.76 -16.08 -6.67
C GLU A 373 22.00 -16.31 -8.17
N ILE A 374 22.67 -15.40 -8.89
CA ILE A 374 22.91 -15.56 -10.33
C ILE A 374 23.70 -16.84 -10.65
N PRO A 375 24.80 -17.18 -9.94
CA PRO A 375 25.50 -18.46 -10.17
C PRO A 375 24.60 -19.69 -9.95
N GLU A 376 23.76 -19.67 -8.92
CA GLU A 376 22.84 -20.77 -8.60
C GLU A 376 21.79 -20.96 -9.72
N ILE A 377 21.17 -19.87 -10.16
CA ILE A 377 20.17 -19.88 -11.24
C ILE A 377 20.78 -20.37 -12.56
N ILE A 378 22.03 -19.98 -12.88
CA ILE A 378 22.72 -20.42 -14.09
C ILE A 378 23.01 -21.94 -14.06
N VAL A 379 23.44 -22.46 -12.90
CA VAL A 379 23.69 -23.90 -12.75
C VAL A 379 22.38 -24.69 -12.83
N GLU A 380 21.34 -24.23 -12.15
CA GLU A 380 20.02 -24.88 -12.13
C GLU A 380 19.35 -24.89 -13.51
N SER A 381 19.37 -23.77 -14.22
CA SER A 381 18.82 -23.65 -15.58
C SER A 381 19.71 -24.24 -16.67
N ASN A 382 20.96 -24.58 -16.34
CA ASN A 382 22.01 -24.95 -17.30
C ASN A 382 22.17 -23.94 -18.45
N SER A 383 21.91 -22.66 -18.18
CA SER A 383 21.82 -21.60 -19.18
C SER A 383 22.40 -20.30 -18.63
N ALA A 384 23.04 -19.51 -19.50
CA ALA A 384 23.44 -18.14 -19.19
C ALA A 384 22.41 -17.09 -19.66
N GLU A 385 21.26 -17.53 -20.18
CA GLU A 385 20.12 -16.66 -20.50
C GLU A 385 19.20 -16.57 -19.27
N VAL A 386 19.63 -15.79 -18.28
CA VAL A 386 18.93 -15.59 -17.01
C VAL A 386 18.70 -14.09 -16.78
N ASP A 387 17.66 -13.75 -16.04
CA ASP A 387 17.34 -12.35 -15.75
C ASP A 387 18.28 -11.72 -14.71
N SER A 388 18.50 -10.42 -14.83
CA SER A 388 19.25 -9.65 -13.84
C SER A 388 18.42 -9.41 -12.57
N ILE A 389 19.08 -9.32 -11.41
CA ILE A 389 18.40 -9.04 -10.14
C ILE A 389 18.16 -7.54 -9.99
N GLY A 390 16.93 -7.16 -9.65
CA GLY A 390 16.54 -5.77 -9.40
C GLY A 390 17.36 -5.13 -8.26
N GLY A 391 17.91 -3.94 -8.50
CA GLY A 391 18.80 -3.26 -7.55
C GLY A 391 20.27 -3.65 -7.65
N ALA A 392 20.61 -4.73 -8.38
CA ALA A 392 21.99 -5.17 -8.64
C ALA A 392 22.26 -5.45 -10.13
N THR A 393 21.49 -4.81 -11.03
CA THR A 393 21.44 -5.10 -12.46
C THR A 393 22.80 -5.09 -13.17
N VAL A 394 23.65 -4.11 -12.88
CA VAL A 394 24.98 -3.99 -13.52
C VAL A 394 25.90 -5.13 -13.08
N THR A 395 25.87 -5.49 -11.80
CA THR A 395 26.61 -6.64 -11.26
C THR A 395 26.11 -7.96 -11.84
N SER A 396 24.79 -8.16 -11.90
CA SER A 396 24.18 -9.35 -12.51
C SER A 396 24.61 -9.51 -13.96
N ASN A 397 24.53 -8.44 -14.75
CA ASN A 397 24.93 -8.47 -16.16
C ASN A 397 26.43 -8.73 -16.33
N GLY A 398 27.26 -8.23 -15.41
CA GLY A 398 28.69 -8.57 -15.33
C GLY A 398 28.89 -10.08 -15.20
N ILE A 399 28.31 -10.71 -14.17
CA ILE A 399 28.42 -12.15 -13.91
C ILE A 399 27.91 -12.96 -15.12
N ILE A 400 26.72 -12.62 -15.64
CA ILE A 400 26.12 -13.29 -16.80
C ILE A 400 27.05 -13.21 -18.02
N SER A 401 27.65 -12.05 -18.27
CA SER A 401 28.55 -11.84 -19.40
C SER A 401 29.83 -12.68 -19.29
N ALA A 402 30.41 -12.77 -18.08
CA ALA A 402 31.57 -13.63 -17.84
C ALA A 402 31.24 -15.10 -18.10
N VAL A 403 30.09 -15.58 -17.60
CA VAL A 403 29.64 -16.95 -17.86
C VAL A 403 29.40 -17.19 -19.35
N LYS A 404 28.77 -16.27 -20.08
CA LYS A 404 28.58 -16.41 -21.54
C LYS A 404 29.92 -16.54 -22.27
N GLU A 405 30.92 -15.75 -21.90
CA GLU A 405 32.27 -15.88 -22.47
C GLU A 405 32.91 -17.23 -22.14
N ALA A 406 32.71 -17.74 -20.92
CA ALA A 406 33.23 -19.04 -20.51
C ALA A 406 32.59 -20.18 -21.32
N LEU A 407 31.29 -20.09 -21.59
CA LEU A 407 30.57 -21.04 -22.43
C LEU A 407 31.00 -20.97 -23.91
N GLU A 408 31.32 -19.79 -24.43
CA GLU A 408 31.92 -19.67 -25.78
C GLU A 408 33.29 -20.35 -25.85
N LYS A 409 34.14 -20.21 -24.82
CA LYS A 409 35.44 -20.90 -24.74
C LYS A 409 35.29 -22.42 -24.62
N ALA A 410 34.14 -22.88 -24.15
CA ALA A 410 33.86 -24.29 -23.97
C ALA A 410 33.25 -24.96 -25.21
N LYS A 411 32.83 -24.22 -26.23
CA LYS A 411 32.48 -24.79 -27.54
C LYS A 411 33.73 -25.38 -28.22
#